data_AF-A0A2M9NNU2-F1
#
_entry.id   AF-A0A2M9NNU2-F1
#
_cell.length_a   1.000
_cell.length_b   1.000
_cell.length_c   1.000
_cell.angle_alpha   90.00
_cell.angle_beta   90.00
_cell.angle_gamma   90.00
#
_symmetry.space_group_name_H-M   'P 1'
#
loop_
_entity.id
_entity.type
_entity.pdbx_description
1 polymer ?
#
loop_
_entity_poly.entity_id
_entity_poly.type
_entity_poly.pdbx_seq_one_letter_code
_entity_poly.pdbx_strand_id
1 'polypeptide(L)' 'MNSRGAMEICSEISMKRWEMMEFAKAYGIGHEYTLRQSEQLDKLINEYLILQHHSSVEVRNKREDMVVIVQKPFHDDFA' A
#
# COMPACT_ATOMS: atom_id res chain seq x y z
N MET A 1 -8.72 -10.18 -11.81
CA MET A 1 -8.07 -8.91 -11.42
C MET A 1 -6.60 -9.07 -11.79
N ASN A 2 -6.10 -8.29 -12.75
CA ASN A 2 -4.67 -8.31 -13.08
C ASN A 2 -3.95 -7.63 -11.91
N SER A 3 -3.36 -8.41 -11.00
CA SER A 3 -2.48 -7.86 -9.96
C SER A 3 -1.28 -7.24 -10.66
N ARG A 4 -1.29 -5.92 -10.82
CA ARG A 4 -0.11 -5.15 -11.21
C ARG A 4 0.99 -5.40 -10.18
N GLY A 5 2.17 -5.77 -10.66
CA GLY A 5 3.30 -6.06 -9.78
C GLY A 5 3.81 -4.78 -9.13
N ALA A 6 4.34 -4.87 -7.90
CA ALA A 6 4.93 -3.73 -7.20
C ALA A 6 6.01 -3.01 -8.04
N MET A 7 6.77 -3.77 -8.85
CA MET A 7 7.79 -3.22 -9.74
C MET A 7 7.22 -2.34 -10.87
N GLU A 8 6.05 -2.70 -11.41
CA GLU A 8 5.37 -1.92 -12.46
C GLU A 8 4.88 -0.59 -11.89
N ILE A 9 4.29 -0.62 -10.69
CA ILE A 9 3.78 0.58 -10.02
C ILE A 9 4.93 1.49 -9.57
N CYS A 10 6.05 0.92 -9.10
CA CYS A 10 7.26 1.70 -8.77
C CYS A 10 7.83 2.44 -10.00
N SER A 11 7.80 1.78 -11.16
CA SER A 11 8.23 2.40 -12.43
C SER A 11 7.29 3.53 -12.84
N GLU A 12 5.98 3.32 -12.70
CA GLU A 12 4.94 4.33 -12.98
C GLU A 12 5.06 5.56 -12.04
N ILE A 13 5.31 5.34 -10.76
CA ILE A 13 5.57 6.40 -9.75
C ILE A 13 6.78 7.24 -10.16
N SER A 14 7.86 6.59 -10.57
CA SER A 14 9.10 7.29 -10.95
C SER A 14 8.91 8.17 -12.18
N MET A 15 8.17 7.67 -13.17
CA MET A 15 7.83 8.43 -14.38
C MET A 15 6.91 9.63 -14.06
N LYS A 16 5.83 9.41 -13.29
CA LYS A 16 4.91 10.48 -12.90
C LYS A 16 5.54 11.55 -12.02
N ARG A 17 6.50 11.18 -11.15
CA ARG A 17 7.32 12.15 -10.40
C ARG A 17 8.08 13.08 -11.33
N TRP A 18 8.70 12.52 -12.36
CA TRP A 18 9.44 13.30 -13.34
C TRP A 18 8.51 14.25 -14.11
N GLU A 19 7.39 13.75 -14.61
CA GLU A 19 6.38 14.57 -15.29
C GLU A 19 5.87 15.72 -14.41
N MET A 20 5.49 15.44 -13.16
CA MET A 20 5.02 16.46 -12.22
C MET A 20 6.08 17.54 -11.98
N MET A 21 7.36 17.16 -11.91
CA MET A 21 8.46 18.09 -11.72
C MET A 21 8.69 18.97 -12.96
N GLU A 22 8.50 18.45 -14.16
CA GLU A 22 8.50 19.24 -15.39
C GLU A 22 7.29 20.20 -15.45
N PHE A 23 6.09 19.77 -15.03
CA PHE A 23 4.93 20.64 -14.90
C PHE A 23 5.16 21.75 -13.86
N ALA A 24 5.76 21.44 -12.71
CA ALA A 24 6.08 22.42 -11.69
C ALA A 24 7.10 23.46 -12.18
N LYS A 25 8.08 23.05 -13.01
CA LYS A 25 9.02 23.98 -13.65
C LYS A 25 8.35 24.85 -14.71
N ALA A 26 7.44 24.29 -15.49
CA ALA A 26 6.80 25.00 -16.60
C ALA A 26 5.68 25.95 -16.16
N TYR A 27 4.83 25.53 -15.21
CA TYR A 27 3.61 26.23 -14.82
C TYR A 27 3.62 26.73 -13.37
N GLY A 28 4.59 26.27 -12.56
CA GLY A 28 4.65 26.54 -11.13
C GLY A 28 3.97 25.45 -10.29
N ILE A 29 4.34 25.39 -9.01
CA ILE A 29 3.89 24.36 -8.07
C ILE A 29 2.39 24.52 -7.74
N GLY A 30 1.89 25.74 -7.68
CA GLY A 30 0.49 26.05 -7.35
C GLY A 30 -0.48 25.99 -8.54
N HIS A 31 0.00 25.62 -9.74
CA HIS A 31 -0.86 25.52 -10.91
C HIS A 31 -1.78 24.30 -10.80
N GLU A 32 -3.04 24.44 -11.21
CA GLU A 32 -4.06 23.38 -11.11
C GLU A 32 -3.58 22.04 -11.72
N TYR A 33 -2.92 22.10 -12.88
CA TYR A 33 -2.32 20.90 -13.50
C TYR A 33 -1.25 20.24 -12.63
N THR A 34 -0.37 21.01 -11.99
CA THR A 34 0.67 20.48 -11.10
C THR A 34 0.05 19.86 -9.85
N LEU A 35 -0.97 20.51 -9.27
CA LEU A 35 -1.71 19.99 -8.12
C LEU A 35 -2.41 18.68 -8.45
N ARG A 36 -3.11 18.62 -9.60
CA ARG A 36 -3.78 17.41 -10.06
C ARG A 36 -2.81 16.26 -10.30
N GLN A 37 -1.61 16.54 -10.84
CA GLN A 37 -0.57 15.53 -11.00
C GLN A 37 -0.05 15.04 -9.64
N SER A 38 0.09 15.93 -8.65
CA SER A 38 0.44 15.56 -7.27
C SER A 38 -0.57 14.61 -6.66
N GLU A 39 -1.87 14.90 -6.78
CA GLU A 39 -2.93 14.03 -6.24
C GLU A 39 -2.93 12.64 -6.90
N GLN A 40 -2.66 12.57 -8.20
CA GLN A 40 -2.57 11.29 -8.91
C GLN A 40 -1.34 10.50 -8.48
N LEU A 41 -0.21 11.17 -8.28
CA LEU A 41 1.01 10.55 -7.80
C LEU A 41 0.83 9.98 -6.39
N ASP A 42 0.18 10.73 -5.49
CA ASP A 42 -0.11 10.28 -4.13
C ASP A 42 -0.97 9.01 -4.11
N LYS A 43 -1.98 8.93 -4.99
CA LYS A 43 -2.81 7.72 -5.11
C LYS A 43 -1.99 6.49 -5.52
N LEU A 44 -1.07 6.64 -6.48
CA LEU A 44 -0.19 5.56 -6.93
C LEU A 44 0.80 5.14 -5.84
N ILE A 45 1.38 6.09 -5.11
CA ILE A 45 2.25 5.80 -3.97
C ILE A 45 1.49 5.01 -2.90
N ASN A 46 0.26 5.42 -2.59
CA ASN A 46 -0.57 4.70 -1.63
C ASN A 46 -0.89 3.27 -2.09
N GLU A 47 -1.22 3.07 -3.36
CA GLU A 47 -1.43 1.73 -3.94
C GLU A 47 -0.17 0.86 -3.84
N TYR A 48 0.99 1.42 -4.16
CA TYR A 48 2.28 0.74 -4.00
C TYR A 48 2.55 0.34 -2.56
N LEU A 49 2.33 1.25 -1.60
CA LEU A 49 2.52 0.99 -0.18
C LEU A 49 1.59 -0.12 0.31
N ILE A 50 0.32 -0.10 -0.10
CA ILE A 50 -0.65 -1.16 0.22
C ILE A 50 -0.11 -2.52 -0.29
N LEU A 51 0.32 -2.60 -1.55
CA LEU A 51 0.87 -3.84 -2.12
C LEU A 51 2.17 -4.29 -1.43
N GLN A 52 3.04 -3.35 -1.06
CA GLN A 52 4.28 -3.64 -0.35
C GLN A 52 4.03 -4.15 1.08
N HIS A 53 3.07 -3.55 1.79
CA HIS A 53 2.67 -3.98 3.13
C HIS A 53 1.94 -5.33 3.09
N HIS A 54 1.07 -5.59 2.10
CA HIS A 54 0.46 -6.91 1.92
C HIS A 54 1.47 -7.99 1.53
N SER A 55 2.50 -7.65 0.73
CA SER A 55 3.61 -8.56 0.44
C SER A 55 4.41 -8.94 1.71
N SER A 56 4.48 -8.05 2.71
CA SER A 56 5.12 -8.35 4.00
C SER A 56 4.26 -9.22 4.94
N VAL A 57 2.95 -9.37 4.66
CA VAL A 57 2.02 -10.23 5.41
C VAL A 57 1.89 -11.62 4.77
N GLU A 58 2.42 -11.84 3.56
CA GLU A 58 2.67 -13.19 3.03
C GLU A 58 3.88 -13.84 3.74
N VAL A 59 3.82 -13.88 5.07
CA VAL A 59 4.72 -14.66 5.90
C VAL A 59 4.31 -16.12 5.77
N ARG A 60 5.00 -16.83 4.87
CA ARG A 60 5.29 -18.27 4.92
C ARG A 60 4.29 -19.10 5.74
N ASN A 61 3.21 -19.53 5.09
CA ASN A 61 2.33 -20.55 5.62
C ASN A 61 3.03 -21.93 5.57
N LYS A 62 4.02 -22.16 6.44
CA LYS A 62 4.44 -23.51 6.83
C LYS A 62 3.69 -23.84 8.11
N ARG A 63 2.47 -24.37 7.95
CA ARG A 63 1.67 -24.94 9.04
C ARG A 63 2.35 -26.23 9.53
N GLU A 64 3.39 -26.13 10.34
CA GLU A 64 3.92 -27.33 11.00
C GLU A 64 3.99 -27.25 12.53
N ASP A 65 3.92 -26.08 13.16
CA ASP A 65 3.93 -26.01 14.65
C ASP A 65 3.07 -24.87 15.21
N MET A 66 1.74 -24.91 14.98
CA MET A 66 0.82 -24.00 15.67
C MET A 66 0.04 -24.75 16.75
N VAL A 67 0.40 -24.53 18.02
CA VAL A 67 -0.38 -25.01 19.16
C VAL A 67 -1.45 -23.97 19.50
N VAL A 68 -2.71 -24.33 19.28
CA VAL A 68 -3.87 -23.52 19.68
C VAL A 68 -4.23 -23.89 21.12
N ILE A 69 -4.01 -22.97 22.06
CA ILE A 69 -4.49 -23.11 23.44
C ILE A 69 -5.85 -22.41 23.54
N VAL A 70 -6.92 -23.21 23.58
CA VAL A 70 -8.27 -22.71 23.85
C VAL A 70 -8.46 -22.66 25.37
N GLN A 71 -8.61 -21.47 25.94
CA GLN A 71 -9.07 -21.34 27.32
C GLN A 71 -10.55 -21.69 27.40
N LYS A 72 -10.89 -22.63 28.28
CA LYS A 72 -12.29 -22.87 28.63
C LYS A 72 -12.82 -21.65 29.38
N PRO A 73 -14.05 -21.19 29.09
CA PRO A 73 -14.68 -20.19 29.93
C PRO A 73 -14.81 -20.77 31.34
N PHE A 74 -14.46 -19.96 32.34
CA PHE A 74 -14.76 -20.29 33.73
C PHE A 74 -16.29 -20.43 33.83
N HIS A 75 -16.77 -21.58 34.31
CA HIS A 75 -18.15 -21.65 34.76
C HIS A 75 -18.27 -20.72 35.95
N ASP A 76 -18.98 -19.60 35.76
CA ASP A 76 -19.53 -18.82 36.85
C ASP A 76 -20.71 -19.60 37.43
N ASP A 77 -20.43 -20.62 38.23
CA ASP A 77 -21.40 -21.19 39.16
C ASP A 77 -21.55 -20.21 40.34
N PHE A 78 -22.21 -19.09 40.07
CA PHE A 78 -22.79 -18.23 41.11
C PHE A 78 -24.30 -18.46 41.15
N ALA A 79 -24.72 -19.46 41.93
CA ALA A 79 -26.03 -19.55 42.58
C ALA A 79 -25.98 -20.53 43.75
#